data_AF-A0A8T7J051-F1
#
_entry.id   AF-A0A8T7J051-F1
#
_cell.length_a   1.000
_cell.length_b   1.000
_cell.length_c   1.000
_cell.angle_alpha   90.00
_cell.angle_beta   90.00
_cell.angle_gamma   90.00
#
_symmetry.space_group_name_H-M   'P 1'
#
loop_
_entity.id
_entity.type
_entity.pdbx_description
1 polymer ?
#
loop_
_entity_poly.entity_id
_entity_poly.type
_entity_poly.pdbx_seq_one_letter_code
_entity_poly.pdbx_strand_id
1 'polypeptide(L)'
;MNQLIGLLLTILTLALAALLVVPIELFFHPYALLLVIGCVFGVMFLSYGSHAFAIFKYASQPLKNQKEYFWVISFFDNLSNTAILTGAVGTIMAHTLTLNQIASASGLLSISGQNILPIVYGYALAKLVFEPLKQNVLRKAIVANVNENIQKQIEHNNYIAKRLNLVAISVFILSCLLLLA
;
A
#
# COMPACT_ATOMS: atom_id res chain seq x y z
N MET A 1 22.29 4.08 -6.18
CA MET A 1 22.24 3.22 -7.38
C MET A 1 21.49 1.92 -7.15
N ASN A 2 21.86 1.08 -6.17
CA ASN A 2 21.23 -0.25 -6.01
C ASN A 2 19.74 -0.25 -5.64
N GLN A 3 19.22 0.80 -4.99
CA GLN A 3 17.79 0.92 -4.64
C GLN A 3 16.89 1.13 -5.86
N LEU A 4 17.34 1.99 -6.79
CA LEU A 4 16.62 2.28 -8.02
C LEU A 4 16.60 1.04 -8.92
N ILE A 5 17.71 0.29 -8.96
CA ILE A 5 17.82 -1.01 -9.62
C ILE A 5 16.85 -2.03 -9.02
N GLY A 6 16.78 -2.14 -7.68
CA GLY A 6 15.84 -3.03 -7.01
C GLY A 6 14.38 -2.70 -7.31
N LEU A 7 14.01 -1.43 -7.24
CA LEU A 7 12.66 -0.97 -7.56
C LEU A 7 12.31 -1.19 -9.04
N LEU A 8 13.24 -0.92 -9.96
CA LEU A 8 13.10 -1.21 -11.38
C LEU A 8 12.92 -2.71 -11.65
N LEU A 9 13.68 -3.58 -10.97
CA LEU A 9 13.53 -5.03 -11.09
C LEU A 9 12.16 -5.51 -10.57
N THR A 10 11.65 -4.93 -9.49
CA THR A 10 10.31 -5.25 -8.98
C THR A 10 9.24 -4.83 -9.98
N ILE A 11 9.32 -3.61 -10.52
CA ILE A 11 8.38 -3.11 -11.54
C ILE A 11 8.46 -3.97 -12.80
N LEU A 12 9.67 -4.29 -13.27
CA LEU A 12 9.89 -5.10 -14.46
C LEU A 12 9.34 -6.52 -14.29
N THR A 13 9.56 -7.15 -13.14
CA THR A 13 9.02 -8.49 -12.83
C THR A 13 7.50 -8.47 -12.79
N LEU A 14 6.88 -7.45 -12.17
CA LEU A 14 5.42 -7.28 -12.15
C LEU A 14 4.86 -7.04 -13.56
N ALA A 15 5.53 -6.20 -14.36
CA ALA A 15 5.12 -5.92 -15.74
C ALA A 15 5.24 -7.17 -16.63
N LEU A 16 6.32 -7.95 -16.49
CA LEU A 16 6.49 -9.22 -17.20
C LEU A 16 5.46 -10.26 -16.76
N ALA A 17 5.17 -10.38 -15.46
CA ALA A 17 4.12 -11.26 -14.97
C ALA A 17 2.74 -10.88 -15.51
N ALA A 18 2.43 -9.58 -15.59
CA ALA A 18 1.20 -9.09 -16.19
C ALA A 18 1.12 -9.42 -17.70
N LEU A 19 2.23 -9.24 -18.44
CA LEU A 19 2.30 -9.55 -19.88
C LEU A 19 2.18 -11.04 -20.21
N LEU A 20 2.61 -11.93 -19.32
CA LEU A 20 2.67 -13.37 -19.57
C LEU A 20 1.37 -14.13 -19.28
N VAL A 21 0.47 -13.57 -18.47
CA VAL A 21 -0.68 -14.33 -17.93
C VAL A 21 -2.02 -13.84 -18.47
N VAL A 22 -2.20 -12.55 -18.76
CA VAL A 22 -3.51 -11.95 -19.08
C VAL A 22 -3.33 -10.67 -19.93
N PRO A 23 -4.33 -10.21 -20.74
CA PRO A 23 -4.30 -8.85 -21.30
C PRO A 23 -4.00 -7.79 -20.22
N ILE A 24 -3.06 -6.89 -20.48
CA ILE A 24 -2.68 -5.77 -19.59
C ILE A 24 -3.91 -4.95 -19.14
N GLU A 25 -4.93 -4.89 -19.99
CA GLU A 25 -6.20 -4.20 -19.75
C GLU A 25 -6.95 -4.71 -18.51
N LEU A 26 -6.74 -5.98 -18.12
CA LEU A 26 -7.29 -6.55 -16.89
C LEU A 26 -6.51 -6.16 -15.63
N PHE A 27 -5.27 -5.68 -15.78
CA PHE A 27 -4.44 -5.20 -14.67
C PHE A 27 -4.47 -3.68 -14.51
N PHE A 28 -5.05 -2.94 -15.45
CA PHE A 28 -5.12 -1.48 -15.42
C PHE A 28 -6.57 -1.01 -15.28
N HIS A 29 -6.99 -0.73 -14.04
CA HIS A 29 -8.33 -0.23 -13.75
C HIS A 29 -8.28 1.21 -13.20
N PRO A 30 -8.61 2.23 -14.02
CA PRO A 30 -8.42 3.64 -13.67
C PRO A 30 -9.08 4.05 -12.36
N TYR A 31 -10.29 3.54 -12.09
CA TYR A 31 -11.01 3.82 -10.84
C TYR A 31 -10.28 3.27 -9.61
N ALA A 32 -9.73 2.06 -9.69
CA ALA A 32 -9.04 1.43 -8.57
C ALA A 32 -7.70 2.12 -8.29
N LEU A 33 -6.99 2.52 -9.36
CA LEU A 33 -5.79 3.35 -9.27
C LEU A 33 -6.09 4.70 -8.64
N LEU A 34 -7.12 5.41 -9.15
CA LEU A 34 -7.51 6.73 -8.64
C LEU A 34 -7.93 6.65 -7.18
N LEU A 35 -8.68 5.62 -6.79
CA LEU A 35 -9.09 5.43 -5.40
C LEU A 35 -7.88 5.24 -4.49
N VAL A 36 -7.00 4.28 -4.80
CA VAL A 36 -5.84 3.96 -3.95
C VAL A 36 -4.85 5.12 -3.92
N ILE A 37 -4.44 5.64 -5.08
CA ILE A 37 -3.49 6.75 -5.17
C ILE A 37 -4.10 8.02 -4.57
N GLY A 38 -5.34 8.35 -4.95
CA GLY A 38 -6.04 9.55 -4.49
C GLY A 38 -6.22 9.58 -2.98
N CYS A 39 -6.65 8.49 -2.36
CA CYS A 39 -6.77 8.44 -0.89
C CYS A 39 -5.40 8.45 -0.20
N VAL A 40 -4.39 7.74 -0.72
CA VAL A 40 -3.05 7.73 -0.12
C VAL A 40 -2.44 9.12 -0.13
N PHE A 41 -2.45 9.81 -1.28
CA PHE A 41 -1.93 11.17 -1.38
C PHE A 41 -2.83 12.18 -0.65
N GLY A 42 -4.16 12.00 -0.67
CA GLY A 42 -5.09 12.82 0.10
C GLY A 42 -4.81 12.78 1.60
N VAL A 43 -4.70 11.57 2.16
CA VAL A 43 -4.34 11.37 3.58
C VAL A 43 -2.93 11.90 3.86
N MET A 44 -1.98 11.71 2.94
CA MET A 44 -0.64 12.26 3.06
C MET A 44 -0.67 13.79 3.27
N PHE A 45 -1.42 14.52 2.44
CA PHE A 45 -1.55 15.97 2.58
C PHE A 45 -2.36 16.38 3.81
N LEU A 46 -3.42 15.64 4.17
CA LEU A 46 -4.20 15.93 5.37
C LEU A 46 -3.38 15.72 6.66
N SER A 47 -2.54 14.70 6.71
CA SER A 47 -1.74 14.36 7.90
C SER A 47 -0.45 15.18 8.03
N TYR A 48 0.18 15.57 6.92
CA TYR A 48 1.52 16.17 6.93
C TYR A 48 1.64 17.52 6.19
N GLY A 49 0.55 17.99 5.58
CA GLY A 49 0.50 19.29 4.90
C GLY A 49 1.51 19.42 3.78
N SER A 50 2.05 20.63 3.61
CA SER A 50 3.05 20.97 2.60
C SER A 50 4.40 20.27 2.81
N HIS A 51 4.65 19.74 4.01
CA HIS A 51 5.90 19.06 4.35
C HIS A 51 5.95 17.59 3.90
N ALA A 52 4.84 17.05 3.41
CA ALA A 52 4.73 15.65 2.99
C ALA A 52 5.83 15.21 2.00
N PHE A 53 6.08 16.00 0.95
CA PHE A 53 7.10 15.66 -0.04
C PHE A 53 8.52 15.81 0.49
N ALA A 54 8.73 16.73 1.44
CA ALA A 54 10.04 16.94 2.04
C ALA A 54 10.53 15.72 2.82
N ILE A 55 9.63 14.82 3.23
CA ILE A 55 9.97 13.59 3.97
C ILE A 55 10.67 12.57 3.07
N PHE A 56 10.33 12.50 1.78
CA PHE A 56 10.95 11.54 0.86
C PHE A 56 12.47 11.77 0.68
N LYS A 57 12.99 12.97 0.95
CA LYS A 57 14.44 13.25 0.91
C LYS A 57 15.23 12.31 1.83
N TYR A 58 14.64 11.90 2.95
CA TYR A 58 15.26 11.04 3.96
C TYR A 58 15.40 9.57 3.49
N ALA A 59 14.81 9.18 2.36
CA ALA A 59 15.18 7.91 1.70
C ALA A 59 16.64 7.90 1.23
N SER A 60 17.16 9.08 0.90
CA SER A 60 18.52 9.26 0.40
C SER A 60 19.49 9.79 1.46
N GLN A 61 19.02 10.66 2.36
CA GLN A 61 19.82 11.36 3.37
C GLN A 61 19.74 10.68 4.75
N PRO A 62 20.84 10.66 5.54
CA PRO A 62 20.82 10.11 6.88
C PRO A 62 20.05 11.01 7.85
N LEU A 63 19.31 10.37 8.77
CA LEU A 63 18.65 11.04 9.88
C LEU A 63 19.61 11.23 11.03
N LYS A 64 19.67 12.46 11.56
CA LYS A 64 20.60 12.84 12.64
C LYS A 64 19.90 13.10 13.97
N ASN A 65 18.60 13.36 13.95
CA ASN A 65 17.82 13.68 15.14
C ASN A 65 16.71 12.63 15.38
N GLN A 66 16.52 12.25 16.64
CA GLN A 66 15.46 11.34 17.08
C GLN A 66 14.04 11.82 16.71
N LYS A 67 13.77 13.13 16.80
CA LYS A 67 12.45 13.67 16.44
C LYS A 67 12.16 13.51 14.96
N GLU A 68 13.14 13.80 14.10
CA GLU A 68 13.03 13.58 12.66
C GLU A 68 12.85 12.10 12.36
N TYR A 69 13.62 11.24 13.03
CA TYR A 69 13.49 9.80 12.87
C TYR A 69 12.08 9.31 13.15
N PHE A 70 11.49 9.66 14.30
CA PHE A 70 10.14 9.25 14.62
C PHE A 70 9.11 9.76 13.61
N TRP A 71 9.23 11.03 13.23
CA TRP A 71 8.32 11.66 12.28
C TRP A 71 8.36 10.98 10.90
N VAL A 72 9.55 10.66 10.40
CA VAL A 72 9.73 9.99 9.10
C VAL A 72 9.24 8.53 9.15
N ILE A 73 9.50 7.80 10.23
CA ILE A 73 9.00 6.42 10.37
C ILE A 73 7.47 6.40 10.47
N SER A 74 6.89 7.27 11.31
CA SER A 74 5.45 7.41 11.43
C SER A 74 4.79 7.80 10.10
N PHE A 75 5.46 8.62 9.27
CA PHE A 75 5.01 8.96 7.93
C PHE A 75 4.87 7.73 7.02
N PHE A 76 5.93 6.92 6.90
CA PHE A 76 5.88 5.74 6.04
C PHE A 76 4.92 4.68 6.59
N ASP A 77 4.80 4.52 7.91
CA ASP A 77 3.79 3.65 8.53
C ASP A 77 2.38 4.11 8.17
N ASN A 78 2.10 5.41 8.27
CA ASN A 78 0.79 5.95 7.92
C ASN A 78 0.46 5.72 6.44
N LEU A 79 1.41 5.95 5.53
CA LEU A 79 1.21 5.70 4.10
C LEU A 79 0.98 4.21 3.78
N SER A 80 1.77 3.33 4.37
CA SER A 80 1.66 1.87 4.21
C SER A 80 0.29 1.38 4.70
N ASN A 81 -0.11 1.79 5.90
CA ASN A 81 -1.40 1.42 6.48
C ASN A 81 -2.57 2.00 5.69
N THR A 82 -2.48 3.25 5.26
CA THR A 82 -3.51 3.89 4.44
C THR A 82 -3.67 3.16 3.11
N ALA A 83 -2.58 2.82 2.42
CA ALA A 83 -2.65 2.12 1.15
C ALA A 83 -3.35 0.76 1.28
N ILE A 84 -3.03 0.00 2.33
CA ILE A 84 -3.69 -1.28 2.62
C ILE A 84 -5.18 -1.09 2.94
N LEU A 85 -5.51 -0.13 3.81
CA LEU A 85 -6.89 0.14 4.21
C LEU A 85 -7.74 0.61 3.03
N THR A 86 -7.25 1.55 2.23
CA THR A 86 -7.95 2.01 1.03
C THR A 86 -8.13 0.87 0.04
N GLY A 87 -7.12 0.01 -0.14
CA GLY A 87 -7.26 -1.17 -0.99
C GLY A 87 -8.37 -2.10 -0.50
N ALA A 88 -8.44 -2.37 0.81
CA ALA A 88 -9.48 -3.21 1.40
C ALA A 88 -10.88 -2.57 1.25
N VAL A 89 -11.02 -1.29 1.58
CA VAL A 89 -12.28 -0.54 1.44
C VAL A 89 -12.72 -0.50 -0.03
N GLY A 90 -11.81 -0.24 -0.95
CA GLY A 90 -12.10 -0.22 -2.38
C GLY A 90 -12.57 -1.56 -2.91
N THR A 91 -11.95 -2.65 -2.46
CA THR A 91 -12.41 -4.00 -2.80
C THR A 91 -13.79 -4.29 -2.20
N ILE A 92 -14.08 -3.87 -0.96
CA ILE A 92 -15.43 -4.00 -0.38
C ILE A 92 -16.45 -3.23 -1.22
N MET A 93 -16.18 -1.97 -1.57
CA MET A 93 -17.06 -1.15 -2.40
C MET A 93 -17.34 -1.80 -3.77
N ALA A 94 -16.30 -2.33 -4.42
CA ALA A 94 -16.42 -3.00 -5.71
C ALA A 94 -17.31 -4.26 -5.61
N HIS A 95 -17.16 -5.05 -4.55
CA HIS A 95 -18.05 -6.18 -4.28
C HIS A 95 -19.49 -5.74 -4.01
N THR A 96 -19.72 -4.68 -3.22
CA THR A 96 -21.07 -4.16 -2.98
C THR A 96 -21.74 -3.72 -4.29
N LEU A 97 -21.02 -3.05 -5.17
CA LEU A 97 -21.53 -2.67 -6.49
C LEU A 97 -21.87 -3.89 -7.35
N THR A 98 -21.01 -4.92 -7.30
CA THR A 98 -21.23 -6.18 -8.03
C THR A 98 -22.49 -6.88 -7.53
N LEU A 99 -22.64 -7.04 -6.21
CA LEU A 99 -23.81 -7.64 -5.57
C LEU A 99 -25.11 -6.89 -5.94
N ASN A 100 -25.06 -5.56 -6.04
CA ASN A 100 -26.19 -4.75 -6.47
C ASN A 100 -26.57 -4.95 -7.96
N GLN A 101 -25.66 -5.48 -8.79
CA GLN A 101 -25.85 -5.68 -10.24
C GLN A 101 -26.12 -7.14 -10.63
N ILE A 102 -26.13 -8.08 -9.66
CA ILE A 102 -26.34 -9.53 -9.89
C ILE A 102 -27.67 -9.86 -10.59
N ALA A 103 -28.66 -8.94 -10.57
CA ALA A 103 -29.91 -9.12 -11.29
C ALA A 103 -29.74 -9.26 -12.83
N SER A 104 -28.59 -8.88 -13.41
CA SER A 104 -28.27 -9.09 -14.83
C SER A 104 -27.18 -10.15 -15.00
N ALA A 105 -27.54 -11.34 -15.50
CA ALA A 105 -26.67 -12.50 -15.65
C ALA A 105 -25.42 -12.29 -16.56
N SER A 106 -25.39 -11.24 -17.38
CA SER A 106 -24.26 -10.91 -18.26
C SER A 106 -23.13 -10.13 -17.57
N GLY A 107 -23.33 -9.61 -16.36
CA GLY A 107 -22.33 -8.79 -15.64
C GLY A 107 -21.37 -9.54 -14.73
N LEU A 108 -21.67 -10.79 -14.36
CA LEU A 108 -20.96 -11.50 -13.28
C LEU A 108 -19.51 -11.89 -13.62
N LEU A 109 -19.21 -12.25 -14.86
CA LEU A 109 -17.89 -12.77 -15.26
C LEU A 109 -16.85 -11.68 -15.58
N SER A 110 -17.27 -10.48 -16.00
CA SER A 110 -16.32 -9.37 -16.30
C SER A 110 -16.03 -8.49 -15.09
N ILE A 111 -16.91 -8.47 -14.08
CA ILE A 111 -16.82 -7.57 -12.93
C ILE A 111 -16.01 -8.21 -11.78
N SER A 112 -16.04 -9.53 -11.64
CA SER A 112 -15.47 -10.24 -10.49
C SER A 112 -13.94 -10.11 -10.38
N GLY A 113 -13.21 -10.18 -11.50
CA GLY A 113 -11.74 -10.07 -11.50
C GLY A 113 -11.21 -8.66 -11.21
N GLN A 114 -11.99 -7.62 -11.52
CA GLN A 114 -11.57 -6.23 -11.33
C GLN A 114 -11.77 -5.77 -9.87
N ASN A 115 -12.64 -6.43 -9.11
CA ASN A 115 -12.93 -6.11 -7.71
C ASN A 115 -11.74 -6.30 -6.76
N ILE A 116 -10.77 -7.15 -7.14
CA ILE A 116 -9.58 -7.44 -6.33
C ILE A 116 -8.43 -6.46 -6.61
N LEU A 117 -8.50 -5.69 -7.71
CA LEU A 117 -7.43 -4.77 -8.09
C LEU A 117 -7.15 -3.67 -7.04
N PRO A 118 -8.15 -3.08 -6.36
CA PRO A 118 -7.89 -2.10 -5.30
C PRO A 118 -6.99 -2.67 -4.19
N ILE A 119 -7.28 -3.88 -3.67
CA ILE A 119 -6.44 -4.48 -2.63
C ILE A 119 -5.05 -4.84 -3.15
N VAL A 120 -4.94 -5.32 -4.39
CA VAL A 120 -3.64 -5.62 -5.02
C VAL A 120 -2.79 -4.36 -5.13
N TYR A 121 -3.36 -3.25 -5.62
CA TYR A 121 -2.64 -1.98 -5.73
C TYR A 121 -2.26 -1.41 -4.37
N GLY A 122 -3.18 -1.42 -3.40
CA GLY A 122 -2.93 -0.95 -2.05
C GLY A 122 -1.80 -1.73 -1.37
N TYR A 123 -1.83 -3.07 -1.48
CA TYR A 123 -0.82 -3.94 -0.92
C TYR A 123 0.54 -3.80 -1.62
N ALA A 124 0.55 -3.73 -2.96
CA ALA A 124 1.76 -3.51 -3.75
C ALA A 124 2.41 -2.17 -3.38
N LEU A 125 1.65 -1.09 -3.29
CA LEU A 125 2.15 0.22 -2.91
C LEU A 125 2.73 0.22 -1.48
N ALA A 126 2.04 -0.42 -0.53
CA ALA A 126 2.51 -0.55 0.84
C ALA A 126 3.81 -1.36 0.96
N LYS A 127 3.86 -2.56 0.37
CA LYS A 127 4.96 -3.52 0.58
C LYS A 127 6.12 -3.39 -0.39
N LEU A 128 5.88 -2.91 -1.60
CA LEU A 128 6.92 -2.80 -2.64
C LEU A 128 7.47 -1.38 -2.77
N VAL A 129 6.75 -0.37 -2.26
CA VAL A 129 7.20 1.02 -2.30
C VAL A 129 7.46 1.57 -0.90
N PHE A 130 6.42 1.73 -0.07
CA PHE A 130 6.57 2.46 1.19
C PHE A 130 7.39 1.72 2.24
N GLU A 131 7.20 0.42 2.42
CA GLU A 131 8.00 -0.33 3.40
C GLU A 131 9.48 -0.44 3.04
N PRO A 132 9.87 -0.72 1.79
CA PRO A 132 11.28 -0.67 1.41
C PRO A 132 11.90 0.70 1.63
N LEU A 133 11.16 1.79 1.36
CA LEU A 133 11.61 3.15 1.67
C LEU A 133 11.79 3.36 3.17
N LYS A 134 10.85 2.89 4.01
CA LYS A 134 10.97 2.90 5.47
C LYS A 134 12.21 2.14 5.94
N GLN A 135 12.43 0.93 5.45
CA GLN A 135 13.59 0.10 5.81
C GLN A 135 14.91 0.77 5.41
N ASN A 136 14.94 1.50 4.29
CA ASN A 136 16.11 2.27 3.88
C ASN A 136 16.40 3.43 4.84
N VAL A 137 15.36 4.13 5.28
CA VAL A 137 15.47 5.18 6.31
C VAL A 137 16.03 4.58 7.61
N LEU A 138 15.49 3.46 8.06
CA LEU A 138 15.93 2.76 9.27
C LEU A 138 17.42 2.36 9.20
N ARG A 139 17.88 1.81 8.08
CA ARG A 139 19.29 1.40 7.88
C ARG A 139 20.27 2.57 7.87
N LYS A 140 19.82 3.77 7.49
CA LYS A 140 20.66 4.98 7.39
C LYS A 140 20.56 5.89 8.60
N ALA A 141 19.69 5.58 9.55
CA ALA A 141 19.51 6.39 10.75
C ALA A 141 20.73 6.27 11.66
N ILE A 142 21.31 7.41 12.05
CA ILE A 142 22.44 7.48 13.00
C ILE A 142 21.91 8.17 14.26
N VAL A 143 20.99 7.50 14.95
CA VAL A 143 20.35 8.04 16.15
C VAL A 143 20.87 7.27 17.37
N ALA A 144 21.64 7.96 18.22
CA ALA A 144 22.08 7.41 19.50
C ALA A 144 20.91 7.40 20.50
N ASN A 145 20.72 6.31 21.24
CA ASN A 145 19.70 6.11 22.28
C ASN A 145 18.28 6.53 21.89
N VAL A 146 17.57 5.64 21.19
CA VAL A 146 16.13 5.78 20.99
C VAL A 146 15.45 5.61 22.36
N ASN A 147 14.76 6.65 22.81
CA ASN A 147 13.94 6.65 24.03
C ASN A 147 13.00 5.44 24.07
N GLU A 148 12.96 4.75 25.20
CA GLU A 148 12.19 3.52 25.42
C GLU A 148 10.68 3.69 25.13
N ASN A 149 10.11 4.87 25.44
CA ASN A 149 8.71 5.18 25.13
C ASN A 149 8.47 5.25 23.62
N ILE A 150 9.45 5.74 22.86
CA ILE A 150 9.38 5.82 21.40
C ILE A 150 9.50 4.41 20.79
N GLN A 151 10.33 3.55 21.38
CA GLN A 151 10.44 2.16 20.97
C GLN A 151 9.12 1.39 21.18
N LYS A 152 8.48 1.54 22.34
CA LYS A 152 7.15 0.94 22.61
C LYS A 152 6.08 1.41 21.62
N GLN A 153 6.13 2.68 21.22
CA GLN A 153 5.20 3.22 20.22
C GLN A 153 5.42 2.62 18.82
N ILE A 154 6.67 2.40 18.42
CA ILE A 154 7.01 1.70 17.17
C ILE A 154 6.54 0.24 17.22
N GLU A 155 6.73 -0.45 18.34
CA GLU A 155 6.25 -1.83 18.52
C GLU A 155 4.72 -1.92 18.43
N HIS A 156 4.00 -0.97 19.03
CA HIS A 156 2.55 -0.88 18.92
C HIS A 156 2.09 -0.62 17.46
N ASN A 157 2.75 0.30 16.74
CA ASN A 157 2.44 0.55 15.34
C ASN A 157 2.70 -0.69 14.46
N ASN A 158 3.78 -1.42 14.71
CA ASN A 158 4.06 -2.69 14.04
C ASN A 158 3.01 -3.76 14.33
N TYR A 159 2.44 -3.78 15.55
CA TYR A 159 1.33 -4.66 15.89
C TYR A 159 0.07 -4.34 15.08
N ILE A 160 -0.28 -3.05 14.95
CA ILE A 160 -1.40 -2.60 14.12
C ILE A 160 -1.16 -2.99 12.65
N ALA A 161 0.04 -2.73 12.12
CA ALA A 161 0.40 -3.08 10.74
C ALA A 161 0.28 -4.59 10.47
N LYS A 162 0.62 -5.46 11.45
CA LYS A 162 0.41 -6.92 11.33
C LYS A 162 -1.07 -7.27 11.22
N ARG A 163 -1.94 -6.68 12.05
CA ARG A 163 -3.39 -6.89 11.97
C ARG A 163 -3.97 -6.40 10.65
N LEU A 164 -3.51 -5.25 10.14
CA LEU A 164 -3.94 -4.74 8.84
C LEU A 164 -3.52 -5.66 7.68
N ASN A 165 -2.34 -6.26 7.72
CA ASN A 165 -1.95 -7.26 6.73
C ASN A 165 -2.87 -8.49 6.79
N LEU A 166 -3.27 -8.94 7.98
CA LEU A 166 -4.23 -10.05 8.10
C LEU A 166 -5.59 -9.68 7.50
N VAL A 167 -6.09 -8.47 7.76
CA VAL A 167 -7.33 -7.97 7.13
C VAL A 167 -7.20 -7.95 5.61
N ALA A 168 -6.09 -7.46 5.07
CA ALA A 168 -5.83 -7.45 3.63
C ALA A 168 -5.87 -8.86 3.02
N ILE A 169 -5.23 -9.83 3.69
CA ILE A 169 -5.22 -11.23 3.28
C ILE A 169 -6.63 -11.83 3.36
N SER A 170 -7.38 -11.56 4.43
CA SER A 170 -8.75 -12.04 4.58
C SER A 170 -9.68 -11.47 3.50
N VAL A 171 -9.56 -10.18 3.17
CA VAL A 171 -10.32 -9.54 2.09
C VAL A 171 -9.94 -10.13 0.74
N PHE A 172 -8.65 -10.39 0.50
CA PHE A 172 -8.18 -11.04 -0.72
C PHE A 172 -8.76 -12.47 -0.85
N ILE A 173 -8.67 -13.29 0.19
CA ILE A 173 -9.22 -14.66 0.20
C ILE A 173 -10.73 -14.64 -0.04
N LEU A 174 -11.47 -13.77 0.64
CA LEU A 174 -12.92 -13.63 0.45
C LEU A 174 -13.26 -13.25 -0.99
N SER A 175 -12.49 -12.34 -1.59
CA SER A 175 -12.65 -11.94 -2.99
C SER A 175 -12.41 -13.11 -3.94
N CYS A 176 -11.37 -13.91 -3.71
CA CYS A 176 -11.09 -15.11 -4.50
C CYS A 176 -12.18 -16.18 -4.35
N LEU A 177 -12.77 -16.35 -3.16
CA LEU A 177 -13.87 -17.28 -2.94
C LEU A 177 -15.15 -16.84 -3.65
N LEU A 178 -15.47 -15.54 -3.62
CA LEU A 178 -16.61 -14.97 -4.36
C LEU A 178 -16.43 -15.04 -5.89
N LEU A 179 -15.20 -15.11 -6.37
CA LEU A 179 -14.85 -15.33 -7.77
C LEU A 179 -15.03 -16.78 -8.23
N LEU A 180 -14.95 -17.75 -7.32
CA LEU A 180 -15.03 -19.18 -7.60
C LEU A 180 -16.43 -19.78 -7.38
N ALA A 181 -17.33 -19.04 -6.73
CA ALA A 181 -18.70 -19.43 -6.41
C ALA A 181 -19.69 -18.99 -7.51
#